data_AF-A0A0K9GXH3-F1
#
_entry.id   AF-A0A0K9GXH3-F1
#
_cell.length_a   1.000
_cell.length_b   1.000
_cell.length_c   1.000
_cell.angle_alpha   90.00
_cell.angle_beta   90.00
_cell.angle_gamma   90.00
#
_symmetry.space_group_name_H-M   'P 1'
#
loop_
_entity.id
_entity.type
_entity.pdbx_description
1 polymer ?
#
loop_
_entity_poly.entity_id
_entity_poly.type
_entity_poly.pdbx_seq_one_letter_code
_entity_poly.pdbx_strand_id
1 'polypeptide(L)'
;MKINSKYRNTTYRFLSAFSMSLFMSFMIVSINYGYNSEFLPRWLKIWPLAFVCAFVGSFFLPKIVQRIMSKIEFIEPPLLTEKHKVRKKQL
;
A
#
# COMPACT_ATOMS: atom_id res chain seq x y z
N MET A 1 5.79 -31.77 0.60
CA MET A 1 4.95 -31.36 1.75
C MET A 1 3.56 -31.01 1.23
N LYS A 2 2.51 -31.79 1.57
CA LYS A 2 1.13 -31.58 1.08
C LYS A 2 0.39 -30.60 2.01
N ILE A 3 0.23 -29.36 1.58
CA ILE A 3 -0.58 -28.34 2.26
C ILE A 3 -1.98 -28.33 1.64
N ASN A 4 -3.02 -28.42 2.48
CA ASN A 4 -4.42 -28.36 2.07
C ASN A 4 -4.71 -27.01 1.37
N SER A 5 -5.35 -27.06 0.19
CA SER A 5 -5.60 -25.92 -0.70
C SER A 5 -6.30 -24.74 -0.01
N LYS A 6 -7.11 -25.01 1.03
CA LYS A 6 -7.82 -23.99 1.81
C LYS A 6 -6.91 -22.98 2.49
N TYR A 7 -5.69 -23.39 2.88
CA TYR A 7 -4.72 -22.51 3.53
C TYR A 7 -3.72 -21.90 2.56
N ARG A 8 -3.65 -22.41 1.32
CA ARG A 8 -2.70 -21.94 0.30
C ARG A 8 -2.81 -20.43 0.09
N ASN A 9 -4.05 -19.91 -0.01
CA ASN A 9 -4.27 -18.50 -0.27
C ASN A 9 -3.98 -17.61 0.95
N THR A 10 -4.35 -18.08 2.15
CA THR A 10 -4.07 -17.35 3.40
C THR A 10 -2.59 -17.32 3.72
N THR A 11 -1.90 -18.47 3.64
CA THR A 11 -0.47 -18.58 3.84
C THR A 11 0.31 -17.79 2.79
N TYR A 12 -0.14 -17.81 1.52
CA TYR A 12 0.47 -16.98 0.48
C TYR A 12 0.36 -15.49 0.79
N ARG A 13 -0.84 -14.99 1.10
CA ARG A 13 -1.05 -13.57 1.42
C ARG A 13 -0.27 -13.14 2.67
N PHE A 14 -0.25 -13.97 3.71
CA PHE A 14 0.52 -13.72 4.91
C PHE A 14 2.03 -13.70 4.64
N LEU A 15 2.55 -14.72 3.94
CA LEU A 15 3.98 -14.84 3.65
C LEU A 15 4.46 -13.74 2.71
N SER A 16 3.66 -13.36 1.71
CA SER A 16 3.96 -12.25 0.80
C SER A 16 3.93 -10.89 1.50
N ALA A 17 2.99 -10.64 2.40
CA ALA A 17 2.96 -9.40 3.18
C ALA A 17 4.14 -9.34 4.18
N PHE A 18 4.43 -10.47 4.81
CA PHE A 18 5.55 -10.61 5.74
C PHE A 18 6.90 -10.40 5.04
N SER A 19 7.12 -11.06 3.89
CA SER A 19 8.37 -10.91 3.12
C SER A 19 8.57 -9.48 2.61
N MET A 20 7.53 -8.84 2.07
CA MET A 20 7.61 -7.45 1.62
C MET A 20 7.93 -6.48 2.77
N SER A 21 7.33 -6.68 3.94
CA SER A 21 7.58 -5.83 5.11
C SER A 21 9.01 -5.99 5.66
N LEU A 22 9.55 -7.21 5.65
CA LEU A 22 10.94 -7.50 6.04
C LEU A 22 11.92 -6.82 5.09
N PHE A 23 11.72 -6.99 3.78
CA PHE A 23 12.66 -6.53 2.76
C PHE A 23 12.73 -5.01 2.68
N MET A 24 11.57 -4.32 2.68
CA MET A 24 11.52 -2.85 2.64
C MET A 24 12.18 -2.22 3.85
N SER A 25 11.91 -2.76 5.04
CA SER A 25 12.50 -2.22 6.26
C SER A 25 14.00 -2.47 6.34
N PHE A 26 14.46 -3.65 5.91
CA PHE A 26 15.88 -3.97 5.85
C PHE A 26 16.63 -2.99 4.93
N MET A 27 16.07 -2.70 3.76
CA MET A 27 16.64 -1.73 2.81
C MET A 27 16.70 -0.31 3.39
N ILE A 28 15.62 0.17 4.04
CA ILE A 28 15.59 1.52 4.61
C ILE A 28 16.66 1.69 5.71
N VAL A 29 16.79 0.71 6.60
CA VAL A 29 17.79 0.78 7.68
C VAL A 29 19.20 0.59 7.12
N SER A 30 19.39 -0.25 6.10
CA SER A 30 20.69 -0.48 5.47
C SER A 30 21.20 0.80 4.80
N ILE A 31 20.31 1.53 4.12
CA ILE A 31 20.62 2.81 3.48
C ILE A 31 20.87 3.91 4.53
N ASN A 32 20.09 3.96 5.62
CA ASN A 32 20.18 5.06 6.59
C ASN A 32 21.35 4.93 7.59
N TYR A 33 21.72 3.73 8.00
CA TYR A 33 22.67 3.52 9.11
C TYR A 33 23.99 2.87 8.71
N GLY A 34 24.08 2.31 7.50
CA GLY A 34 25.22 1.51 7.07
C GLY A 34 25.35 0.18 7.83
N TYR A 35 26.23 -0.69 7.33
CA TYR A 35 26.48 -2.03 7.91
C TYR A 35 27.45 -1.95 9.10
N ASN A 36 26.93 -1.50 10.24
CA ASN A 36 27.66 -1.51 11.53
C ASN A 36 27.21 -2.68 12.42
N SER A 37 27.97 -3.01 13.47
CA SER A 37 27.61 -4.08 14.43
C SER A 37 26.23 -3.89 15.08
N GLU A 38 25.80 -2.64 15.20
CA GLU A 38 24.50 -2.24 15.76
C GLU A 38 23.33 -2.31 14.76
N PHE A 39 23.59 -2.61 13.49
CA PHE A 39 22.61 -2.58 12.41
C PHE A 39 21.44 -3.55 12.66
N LEU A 40 21.76 -4.83 12.87
CA LEU A 40 20.77 -5.89 13.04
C LEU A 40 19.89 -5.72 14.30
N PRO A 41 20.45 -5.45 15.50
CA PRO A 41 19.64 -5.26 16.70
C PRO A 41 18.78 -3.98 16.62
N ARG A 42 19.31 -2.90 16.02
CA ARG A 42 18.53 -1.67 15.81
C ARG A 42 17.40 -1.89 14.80
N TRP A 43 17.66 -2.62 13.71
CA TRP A 43 16.65 -2.97 12.72
C TRP A 43 15.51 -3.80 13.34
N LEU A 44 15.83 -4.87 14.07
CA LEU A 44 14.82 -5.71 14.74
C LEU A 44 14.00 -4.95 15.79
N LYS A 45 14.55 -3.88 16.40
CA LYS A 45 13.83 -3.04 17.35
C LYS A 45 12.87 -2.04 16.66
N ILE A 46 13.29 -1.46 15.53
CA ILE A 46 12.53 -0.43 14.82
C ILE A 46 11.47 -1.04 13.90
N TRP A 47 11.79 -2.16 13.24
CA TRP A 47 10.90 -2.83 12.28
C TRP A 47 9.49 -3.14 12.80
N PRO A 48 9.29 -3.79 13.97
CA PRO A 48 7.94 -4.12 14.44
C PRO A 48 7.15 -2.87 14.82
N LEU A 49 7.82 -1.82 15.33
CA LEU A 49 7.17 -0.55 15.64
C LEU A 49 6.68 0.15 14.36
N ALA A 50 7.51 0.17 13.31
CA ALA A 50 7.14 0.70 12.01
C ALA A 50 6.01 -0.12 11.36
N PHE A 51 6.04 -1.45 11.49
CA PHE A 51 4.98 -2.34 10.99
C PHE A 51 3.64 -2.06 11.67
N VAL A 52 3.62 -1.94 13.00
CA VAL A 52 2.38 -1.59 13.74
C VAL A 52 1.90 -0.20 13.35
N CYS A 53 2.79 0.78 13.24
CA CYS A 53 2.43 2.13 12.81
C CYS A 53 1.83 2.15 11.39
N ALA A 54 2.44 1.43 10.44
CA ALA A 54 1.93 1.30 9.08
C ALA A 54 0.59 0.55 9.03
N PHE A 55 0.44 -0.49 9.86
CA PHE A 55 -0.82 -1.24 9.98
C PHE A 55 -1.94 -0.33 10.46
N VAL A 56 -1.74 0.41 11.56
CA VAL A 56 -2.70 1.39 12.07
C VAL A 56 -2.96 2.49 11.02
N GLY A 57 -1.91 3.03 10.41
CA GLY A 57 -2.01 4.01 9.34
C GLY A 57 -2.87 3.51 8.17
N SER A 58 -2.75 2.24 7.78
CA SER A 58 -3.55 1.66 6.70
C SER A 58 -5.06 1.62 6.99
N PHE A 59 -5.48 1.55 8.27
CA PHE A 59 -6.91 1.65 8.62
C PHE A 59 -7.41 3.10 8.73
N PHE A 60 -6.58 4.00 9.26
CA PHE A 60 -6.99 5.38 9.55
C PHE A 60 -6.79 6.32 8.35
N LEU A 61 -5.66 6.21 7.64
CA LEU A 61 -5.31 7.11 6.53
C LEU A 61 -6.32 7.06 5.39
N PRO A 62 -6.82 5.91 4.90
CA PRO A 62 -7.80 5.91 3.82
C PRO A 62 -9.09 6.64 4.20
N LYS A 63 -9.55 6.49 5.46
CA LYS A 63 -10.74 7.21 5.94
C LYS A 63 -10.50 8.72 6.01
N ILE A 64 -9.32 9.14 6.43
CA ILE A 64 -8.93 10.56 6.48
C ILE A 64 -8.81 11.12 5.06
N VAL A 65 -8.09 10.43 4.18
CA VAL A 65 -7.91 10.81 2.77
C VAL A 65 -9.25 10.86 2.05
N GLN A 66 -10.16 9.91 2.29
CA GLN A 66 -11.52 9.96 1.74
C GLN A 66 -12.31 11.19 2.21
N ARG A 67 -12.21 11.57 3.48
CA ARG A 67 -12.84 12.80 4.00
C ARG A 67 -12.24 14.08 3.39
N ILE A 68 -10.96 14.06 3.05
CA ILE A 68 -10.30 15.18 2.36
C ILE A 68 -10.74 15.21 0.90
N MET A 69 -10.70 14.05 0.22
CA MET A 69 -11.13 13.89 -1.17
C MET A 69 -12.60 14.24 -1.37
N SER A 70 -13.48 13.96 -0.40
CA SER A 70 -14.90 14.34 -0.49
C SER A 70 -15.13 15.85 -0.44
N LYS A 71 -14.13 16.64 -0.04
CA LYS A 71 -14.17 18.11 -0.12
C LYS A 71 -13.64 18.64 -1.46
N ILE A 72 -13.04 17.77 -2.27
CA ILE A 72 -12.53 18.12 -3.59
C ILE A 72 -13.63 17.75 -4.59
N GLU A 73 -14.27 18.75 -5.16
CA GLU A 73 -15.17 18.55 -6.29
C GLU A 73 -14.29 18.30 -7.53
N PHE A 74 -14.16 17.02 -7.90
CA PHE A 74 -13.54 16.65 -9.17
C PHE A 74 -14.49 17.07 -10.29
N ILE A 75 -14.26 18.26 -10.82
CA ILE A 75 -14.94 18.74 -12.02
C ILE A 75 -14.30 18.00 -13.21
N GLU A 76 -14.89 16.88 -13.60
CA GLU A 76 -14.56 16.27 -14.89
C GLU A 76 -14.96 17.25 -15.99
N PRO A 77 -14.01 17.73 -16.83
CA PRO A 77 -14.35 18.66 -17.89
C PRO A 77 -15.31 17.97 -18.89
N PRO A 78 -16.41 18.63 -19.31
CA PRO A 78 -17.51 18.02 -20.09
C PRO A 78 -17.17 17.62 -21.54
N LEU A 79 -15.89 17.36 -21.87
CA LEU A 79 -15.40 17.31 -23.26
C LEU A 79 -15.71 16.01 -24.04
N LEU A 80 -16.30 15.00 -23.40
CA LEU A 80 -16.57 13.70 -24.03
C LEU A 80 -18.07 13.46 -24.25
N THR A 81 -18.95 14.08 -23.46
CA THR A 81 -20.41 13.91 -23.57
C THR A 81 -20.95 14.61 -24.81
N GLU A 82 -20.43 15.80 -25.13
CA GLU A 82 -20.84 16.56 -26.32
C GLU A 82 -20.33 15.91 -27.63
N LYS A 83 -19.11 15.37 -27.66
CA LYS A 83 -18.56 14.68 -28.85
C LYS A 83 -19.35 13.41 -29.21
N HIS A 84 -19.85 12.66 -28.23
CA HIS A 84 -20.67 11.47 -28.48
C HIS A 84 -22.11 11.83 -28.90
N LYS A 85 -22.67 12.91 -28.34
CA LYS A 85 -24.04 13.38 -28.67
C LYS A 85 -24.11 14.01 -30.06
N VAL A 86 -23.09 14.78 -30.45
CA VAL A 86 -22.98 15.35 -31.81
C VAL A 86 -22.75 14.26 -32.85
N ARG A 87 -21.89 13.27 -32.59
CA ARG A 87 -21.63 12.16 -33.53
C ARG A 87 -22.87 11.28 -33.78
N LYS A 88 -23.73 11.06 -32.78
CA LYS A 88 -24.99 10.31 -32.94
C LYS A 88 -26.13 11.10 -33.60
N LYS A 89 -26.03 12.42 -33.68
CA LYS A 89 -27.03 13.28 -34.35
C LYS A 89 -26.73 13.49 -35.85
N GLN A 90 -25.54 13.13 -36.29
CA GLN A 90 -25.00 13.33 -37.65
C GLN A 90 -24.95 12.02 -38.46
N LEU A 91 -25.45 10.91 -37.87
CA LEU A 91 -25.56 9.57 -38.43
C LEU A 91 -27.04 9.16 -38.34
#